data_AF-A0A3P3R3X1-F1
#
_entry.id   AF-A0A3P3R3X1-F1
#
_cell.length_a   1.000
_cell.length_b   1.000
_cell.length_c   1.000
_cell.angle_alpha   90.00
_cell.angle_beta   90.00
_cell.angle_gamma   90.00
#
_symmetry.space_group_name_H-M   'P 1'
#
loop_
_entity.id
_entity.type
_entity.pdbx_description
1 polymer ?
#
loop_
_entity_poly.entity_id
_entity_poly.type
_entity_poly.pdbx_seq_one_letter_code
_entity_poly.pdbx_strand_id
1 'polypeptide(L)'
;MISRAVLSHPSELSEWGRLQIDQTHFRAWLVRSHDSFSEGERFEEFVDTGCCGNTHYIEFVVECVDGDGPVSRETDIEYTERDGCDRGGGWTAQSTVE
;
A
#
# COMPACT_ATOMS: atom_id res chain seq x y z
N MET A 1 -16.83 8.03 1.34
CA MET A 1 -16.00 6.96 1.92
C MET A 1 -15.31 6.22 0.81
N ILE A 2 -14.12 5.70 1.06
CA ILE A 2 -13.39 4.90 0.06
C ILE A 2 -14.03 3.52 0.00
N SER A 3 -14.54 3.14 -1.17
CA SER A 3 -15.13 1.81 -1.39
C SER A 3 -14.09 0.76 -1.77
N ARG A 4 -13.01 1.18 -2.45
CA ARG A 4 -11.95 0.29 -2.90
C ARG A 4 -10.62 1.03 -3.01
N ALA A 5 -9.54 0.35 -2.66
CA ALA A 5 -8.18 0.84 -2.81
C ALA A 5 -7.27 -0.28 -3.32
N VAL A 6 -6.43 0.03 -4.31
CA VAL A 6 -5.43 -0.90 -4.86
C VAL A 6 -4.06 -0.48 -4.36
N LEU A 7 -3.38 -1.38 -3.64
CA LEU A 7 -2.06 -1.16 -3.08
C LEU A 7 -1.03 -2.02 -3.83
N SER A 8 0.03 -1.42 -4.35
CA SER A 8 1.13 -2.16 -4.94
C SER A 8 2.21 -2.49 -3.90
N HIS A 9 2.80 -3.67 -3.98
CA HIS A 9 4.01 -4.05 -3.25
C HIS A 9 5.13 -4.47 -4.24
N PRO A 10 6.41 -4.47 -3.83
CA PRO A 10 7.50 -4.91 -4.72
C PRO A 10 7.27 -6.35 -5.21
N SER A 11 7.54 -6.61 -6.49
CA SER A 11 7.51 -7.96 -7.07
C SER A 11 8.54 -8.89 -6.42
N GLU A 12 9.59 -8.32 -5.83
CA GLU A 12 10.63 -9.02 -5.06
C GLU A 12 10.16 -9.40 -3.64
N LEU A 13 8.94 -9.03 -3.24
CA LEU A 13 8.38 -9.44 -1.95
C LEU A 13 8.42 -10.97 -1.83
N SER A 14 8.81 -11.50 -0.67
CA SER A 14 8.86 -12.95 -0.49
C SER A 14 7.45 -13.56 -0.44
N GLU A 15 7.33 -14.86 -0.71
CA GLU A 15 6.07 -15.59 -0.54
C GLU A 15 5.50 -15.45 0.88
N TRP A 16 6.37 -15.47 1.89
CA TRP A 16 5.94 -15.22 3.28
C TRP A 16 5.36 -13.83 3.45
N GLY A 17 5.98 -12.78 2.88
CA GLY A 17 5.45 -11.42 2.93
C GLY A 17 4.09 -11.31 2.23
N ARG A 18 3.92 -11.96 1.08
CA ARG A 18 2.63 -12.05 0.37
C ARG A 18 1.55 -12.73 1.23
N LEU A 19 1.90 -13.81 1.92
CA LEU A 19 0.97 -14.50 2.82
C LEU A 19 0.57 -13.63 4.02
N GLN A 20 1.48 -12.81 4.55
CA GLN A 20 1.15 -11.90 5.66
C GLN A 20 0.13 -10.83 5.25
N ILE A 21 0.34 -10.20 4.09
CA ILE A 21 -0.51 -9.08 3.65
C ILE A 21 -1.91 -9.55 3.22
N ASP A 22 -2.04 -10.80 2.78
CA ASP A 22 -3.33 -11.39 2.40
C ASP A 22 -4.24 -11.67 3.61
N GLN A 23 -3.68 -11.75 4.82
CA GLN A 23 -4.44 -12.04 6.02
C GLN A 23 -5.49 -10.96 6.33
N THR A 24 -6.68 -11.40 6.74
CA THR A 24 -7.77 -10.51 7.13
C THR A 24 -7.39 -9.53 8.25
N HIS A 25 -6.57 -9.96 9.21
CA HIS A 25 -6.14 -9.11 10.31
C HIS A 25 -5.19 -8.00 9.85
N PHE A 26 -4.39 -8.24 8.81
CA PHE A 26 -3.52 -7.23 8.23
C PHE A 26 -4.35 -6.17 7.51
N ARG A 27 -5.37 -6.58 6.74
CA ARG A 27 -6.33 -5.63 6.13
C ARG A 27 -7.05 -4.78 7.19
N ALA A 28 -7.50 -5.41 8.27
CA ALA A 28 -8.13 -4.69 9.40
C ALA A 28 -7.17 -3.73 10.11
N TRP A 29 -5.87 -4.05 10.15
CA TRP A 29 -4.83 -3.17 10.64
C TRP A 29 -4.67 -1.95 9.74
N LEU A 30 -4.54 -2.13 8.41
CA LEU A 30 -4.43 -1.03 7.46
C LEU A 30 -5.59 -0.04 7.61
N VAL A 31 -6.82 -0.55 7.66
CA VAL A 31 -8.02 0.29 7.85
C VAL A 31 -8.01 1.08 9.16
N ARG A 32 -7.35 0.55 10.19
CA ARG A 32 -7.26 1.21 11.49
C ARG A 32 -6.13 2.24 11.54
N SER A 33 -5.03 1.95 10.84
CA SER A 33 -3.81 2.75 10.89
C SER A 33 -3.83 3.94 9.93
N HIS A 34 -4.67 3.87 8.89
CA HIS A 34 -4.80 4.92 7.88
C HIS A 34 -6.19 5.56 7.94
N ASP A 35 -6.24 6.89 7.96
CA ASP A 35 -7.50 7.64 7.99
C ASP A 35 -8.13 7.71 6.58
N SER A 36 -7.30 7.84 5.55
CA SER A 36 -7.66 7.87 4.13
C SER A 36 -6.50 7.36 3.27
N PHE A 37 -6.78 6.96 2.02
CA PHE A 37 -5.74 6.71 1.01
C PHE A 37 -5.79 7.77 -0.09
N SER A 38 -4.63 8.21 -0.55
CA SER A 38 -4.49 9.11 -1.70
C SER A 38 -3.73 8.42 -2.83
N GLU A 39 -4.18 8.54 -4.08
CA GLU A 39 -3.46 7.97 -5.21
C GLU A 39 -2.02 8.51 -5.31
N GLY A 40 -1.05 7.61 -5.50
CA GLY A 40 0.39 7.89 -5.51
C GLY A 40 1.04 8.01 -4.13
N GLU A 41 0.25 7.90 -3.04
CA GLU A 41 0.78 7.87 -1.69
C GLU A 41 1.66 6.63 -1.49
N ARG A 42 2.78 6.82 -0.80
CA ARG A 42 3.73 5.76 -0.47
C ARG A 42 3.85 5.65 1.04
N PHE A 43 3.80 4.43 1.56
CA PHE A 43 3.96 4.18 2.99
C PHE A 43 4.61 2.82 3.24
N GLU A 44 5.29 2.69 4.36
CA GLU A 44 5.89 1.43 4.80
C GLU A 44 5.04 0.85 5.93
N GLU A 45 4.69 -0.43 5.83
CA GLU A 45 3.91 -1.11 6.87
C GLU A 45 4.66 -2.31 7.44
N PHE A 46 4.60 -2.45 8.75
CA PHE A 46 5.23 -3.54 9.48
C PHE A 46 4.38 -4.81 9.37
N VAL A 47 4.99 -5.91 8.91
CA VAL A 47 4.27 -7.19 8.77
C VAL A 47 4.50 -8.17 9.91
N ASP A 48 5.74 -8.29 10.40
CA ASP A 48 6.08 -9.07 11.59
C ASP A 48 7.56 -8.93 11.96
N THR A 49 7.92 -9.42 13.15
CA THR A 49 9.32 -9.67 13.52
C THR A 49 9.62 -11.15 13.24
N GLY A 50 10.47 -11.43 12.26
CA GLY A 50 10.85 -12.81 11.94
C GLY A 50 11.49 -13.53 13.13
N CYS A 51 11.57 -14.86 13.07
CA CYS A 51 12.10 -15.74 14.14
C CYS A 51 13.47 -15.30 14.71
N CYS A 52 14.28 -14.59 13.92
CA CYS A 52 15.60 -14.10 14.32
C CYS A 52 15.61 -12.64 14.85
N GLY A 53 14.46 -12.01 15.06
CA GLY A 53 14.37 -10.62 15.55
C GLY A 53 14.47 -9.55 14.47
N ASN A 54 14.46 -9.92 13.18
CA ASN A 54 14.47 -8.95 12.09
C ASN A 54 13.07 -8.39 11.87
N THR A 55 12.95 -7.07 11.94
CA THR A 55 11.75 -6.32 11.59
C THR A 55 11.59 -6.31 10.08
N HIS A 56 10.45 -6.79 9.59
CA HIS A 56 10.14 -6.76 8.16
C HIS A 56 9.12 -5.66 7.86
N TYR A 57 9.51 -4.75 6.99
CA TYR A 57 8.66 -3.71 6.44
C TYR A 57 8.38 -3.99 4.97
N ILE A 58 7.19 -3.63 4.52
CA ILE A 58 6.79 -3.67 3.12
C ILE A 58 6.44 -2.24 2.71
N GLU A 59 7.08 -1.76 1.65
CA GLU A 59 6.75 -0.48 1.03
C GLU A 59 5.54 -0.66 0.10
N PHE A 60 4.44 0.00 0.42
CA PHE A 60 3.25 0.07 -0.41
C PHE A 60 3.16 1.38 -1.18
N VAL A 61 2.53 1.32 -2.35
CA VAL A 61 2.08 2.50 -3.09
C VAL A 61 0.58 2.36 -3.35
N VAL A 62 -0.17 3.43 -3.13
CA VAL A 62 -1.59 3.49 -3.47
C VAL A 62 -1.72 3.75 -4.97
N GLU A 63 -2.10 2.74 -5.74
CA GLU A 63 -2.21 2.85 -7.20
C GLU A 63 -3.54 3.47 -7.65
N CYS A 64 -4.61 3.17 -6.92
CA CYS A 64 -5.97 3.58 -7.29
C CYS A 64 -6.85 3.66 -6.05
N VAL A 65 -7.72 4.67 -6.00
CA VAL A 65 -8.71 4.86 -4.93
C VAL A 65 -10.07 5.16 -5.55
N ASP A 66 -11.04 4.30 -5.30
CA ASP A 66 -12.43 4.52 -5.69
C ASP A 66 -13.20 5.16 -4.53
N GLY A 67 -13.55 6.43 -4.70
CA GLY A 67 -14.31 7.24 -3.75
C GLY A 67 -13.46 8.26 -3.01
N ASP A 68 -14.13 9.17 -2.29
CA ASP A 68 -13.50 10.25 -1.53
C ASP A 68 -13.93 10.15 -0.05
N GLY A 69 -13.00 10.37 0.88
CA GLY A 69 -13.24 10.33 2.32
C GLY A 69 -12.51 9.21 3.05
N PRO A 70 -12.95 8.82 4.25
CA PRO A 70 -12.16 7.94 5.10
C PRO A 70 -12.16 6.49 4.62
N VAL A 71 -11.07 5.79 4.93
CA VAL A 71 -10.98 4.33 4.87
C VAL A 71 -11.82 3.73 5.99
N SER A 72 -12.52 2.63 5.70
CA SER A 72 -13.34 1.93 6.68
C SER A 72 -13.21 0.41 6.53
N ARG A 73 -13.85 -0.34 7.45
CA ARG A 73 -13.85 -1.81 7.40
C ARG A 73 -14.57 -2.37 6.17
N GLU A 74 -15.33 -1.54 5.48
CA GLU A 74 -16.05 -1.88 4.26
C GLU A 74 -15.23 -1.58 3.00
N THR A 75 -14.09 -0.89 3.14
CA THR A 75 -13.17 -0.63 2.03
C THR A 75 -12.56 -1.94 1.54
N ASP A 76 -12.76 -2.24 0.27
CA ASP A 76 -12.13 -3.37 -0.40
C ASP A 76 -10.66 -3.04 -0.71
N ILE A 77 -9.73 -3.73 -0.05
CA ILE A 77 -8.29 -3.56 -0.28
C ILE A 77 -7.80 -4.71 -1.17
N GLU A 78 -7.27 -4.35 -2.34
CA GLU A 78 -6.65 -5.26 -3.28
C GLU A 78 -5.15 -5.01 -3.36
N TYR A 79 -4.38 -6.07 -3.63
CA TYR A 79 -2.93 -5.98 -3.79
C TYR A 79 -2.52 -6.28 -5.23
N THR A 80 -1.56 -5.51 -5.72
CA THR A 80 -0.90 -5.76 -7.01
C THR A 80 0.62 -5.74 -6.86
N GLU A 81 1.33 -6.33 -7.79
CA GLU A 81 2.79 -6.30 -7.82
C GLU A 81 3.26 -5.09 -8.63
N ARG A 82 4.26 -4.37 -8.12
CA ARG A 82 5.04 -3.38 -8.88
C ARG A 82 6.46 -3.89 -9.09
N ASP A 83 7.02 -3.63 -10.26
CA ASP A 83 8.43 -3.93 -10.49
C ASP A 83 9.31 -2.97 -9.66
N GLY A 84 10.32 -3.51 -8.96
CA GLY A 84 11.18 -2.74 -8.04
C GLY A 84 11.99 -1.61 -8.68
N CYS A 85 11.91 -1.45 -10.01
CA CYS A 85 12.56 -0.41 -10.78
C CYS A 85 11.61 0.75 -11.15
N ASP A 86 10.77 1.21 -10.22
CA ASP A 86 10.07 2.49 -10.38
C ASP A 86 11.01 3.65 -10.04
N ARG A 87 12.01 3.87 -10.89
CA ARG A 87 12.89 5.04 -10.83
C ARG A 87 12.21 6.29 -11.42
N GLY A 88 10.88 6.36 -11.44
CA GLY A 88 10.17 7.44 -12.12
C GLY A 88 8.64 7.35 -12.06
N GLY A 89 8.06 7.60 -10.89
CA GLY A 89 6.61 7.71 -10.72
C GLY A 89 6.22 8.73 -9.67
N GLY A 90 6.94 9.85 -9.60
CA GLY A 90 6.79 10.88 -8.57
C GLY A 90 7.53 12.16 -8.89
N TRP A 91 7.55 12.57 -10.16
CA TRP A 91 7.88 13.96 -10.51
C TRP A 91 6.70 14.50 -11.30
N THR A 92 5.82 15.22 -10.61
CA THR A 92 4.84 16.08 -11.30
C THR A 92 5.66 17.15 -12.02
N ALA A 93 5.82 17.00 -13.32
CA ALA A 93 6.17 18.12 -14.17
C ALA A 93 5.10 19.19 -13.95
N GLN A 94 5.38 20.19 -13.11
CA GLN A 94 4.62 21.42 -13.12
C GLN A 94 4.95 22.11 -14.44
N SER A 95 4.15 21.81 -15.45
CA SER A 95 3.98 22.70 -16.59
C SER A 95 3.29 23.96 -16.05
N THR A 96 4.09 24.94 -15.61
CA THR A 96 3.64 26.32 -15.67
C THR A 96 4.14 26.89 -17.00
N VAL A 97 3.17 27.41 -17.74
CA VAL A 97 3.34 28.12 -19.00
C VAL A 97 3.93 29.48 -18.71
N GLU A 98 4.94 29.90 -19.48
CA GLU A 98 5.15 31.28 -19.97
C GLU A 98 5.83 31.24 -21.34
#